data_AF-A0A660P0N8-F1
#
_entry.id   AF-A0A660P0N8-F1
#
_cell.length_a   1.000
_cell.length_b   1.000
_cell.length_c   1.000
_cell.angle_alpha   90.00
_cell.angle_beta   90.00
_cell.angle_gamma   90.00
#
_symmetry.space_group_name_H-M   'P 1'
#
loop_
_entity.id
_entity.type
_entity.pdbx_description
1 polymer ?
#
loop_
_entity_poly.entity_id
_entity_poly.type
_entity_poly.pdbx_seq_one_letter_code
_entity_poly.pdbx_strand_id
1 'polypeptide(L)' 'MLVAKELRKKSIAEYLLYMWQIEDIIRAYQCSLTKIRKEYIDKFNYTDAQKDEEEDWFGDLLRMMNQEG' A
#
# COMPACT_ATOMS: atom_id res chain seq x y z
N MET A 1 -5.91 0.88 -4.38
CA MET A 1 -6.23 1.66 -3.17
C MET A 1 -7.18 2.85 -3.36
N LEU A 2 -8.36 2.75 -2.74
CA LEU A 2 -9.43 3.76 -2.66
C LEU A 2 -9.17 4.84 -1.59
N VAL A 3 -8.64 4.46 -0.41
CA VAL A 3 -8.44 5.38 0.73
C VAL A 3 -7.45 6.49 0.39
N ALA A 4 -6.29 6.15 -0.18
CA ALA A 4 -5.31 7.12 -0.63
C ALA A 4 -5.87 8.12 -1.66
N LYS A 5 -6.70 7.66 -2.60
CA LYS A 5 -7.33 8.52 -3.62
C LYS A 5 -8.31 9.52 -3.00
N GLU A 6 -9.07 9.10 -1.99
CA GLU A 6 -10.03 9.96 -1.31
C GLU A 6 -9.35 10.95 -0.36
N LEU A 7 -8.36 10.50 0.41
CA LEU A 7 -7.56 11.39 1.27
C LEU A 7 -6.86 12.47 0.46
N ARG A 8 -6.30 12.13 -0.71
CA ARG A 8 -5.64 13.10 -1.60
C ARG A 8 -6.57 14.24 -2.03
N LYS A 9 -7.86 13.98 -2.22
CA LYS A 9 -8.86 15.01 -2.57
C LYS A 9 -9.32 15.81 -1.35
N LYS A 10 -9.45 15.15 -0.20
CA LYS A 10 -10.01 15.73 1.02
C LYS A 10 -9.00 16.59 1.79
N SER A 11 -7.78 16.07 1.98
CA SER A 11 -6.73 16.70 2.77
C SER A 11 -5.36 16.17 2.39
N ILE A 12 -4.52 17.06 1.85
CA ILE A 12 -3.14 16.73 1.47
C ILE A 12 -2.34 16.29 2.71
N ALA A 13 -2.58 16.88 3.88
CA ALA A 13 -1.90 16.52 5.12
C ALA A 13 -2.24 15.08 5.56
N GLU A 14 -3.53 14.72 5.55
CA GLU A 14 -3.94 13.35 5.89
C GLU A 14 -3.41 12.34 4.87
N TYR A 15 -3.40 12.71 3.58
CA TYR A 15 -2.82 11.90 2.54
C TYR A 15 -1.32 11.64 2.76
N LEU A 16 -0.54 12.67 3.10
CA LEU A 16 0.89 12.52 3.36
C LEU A 16 1.16 11.62 4.58
N LEU A 17 0.43 11.83 5.68
CA LEU A 17 0.52 10.98 6.87
C LEU A 17 0.18 9.53 6.54
N TYR A 18 -0.88 9.33 5.75
CA TYR A 18 -1.29 8.00 5.32
C TYR A 18 -0.23 7.32 4.45
N MET A 19 0.35 8.03 3.47
CA MET A 19 1.42 7.47 2.64
C MET A 19 2.66 7.10 3.46
N TRP A 20 3.02 7.93 4.44
CA TRP A 20 4.11 7.63 5.36
C TRP A 20 3.84 6.37 6.21
N GLN A 21 2.63 6.20 6.72
CA GLN A 21 2.22 4.97 7.44
C GLN A 21 2.30 3.73 6.55
N ILE A 22 1.89 3.84 5.28
CA ILE A 22 2.00 2.75 4.31
C ILE A 22 3.45 2.39 4.06
N GLU A 23 4.33 3.38 3.94
CA GLU A 23 5.76 3.18 3.76
C GLU A 23 6.39 2.40 4.94
N ASP A 24 6.01 2.75 6.18
CA ASP A 24 6.46 2.04 7.37
C ASP A 24 5.94 0.60 7.41
N ILE A 25 4.71 0.35 6.95
CA ILE A 25 4.17 -1.01 6.78
C ILE A 25 5.03 -1.78 5.77
N ILE A 26 5.32 -1.19 4.60
CA ILE A 26 6.14 -1.82 3.57
C ILE A 26 7.52 -2.19 4.12
N ARG A 27 8.16 -1.28 4.85
CA ARG A 27 9.46 -1.51 5.51
C ARG A 27 9.37 -2.61 6.57
N ALA A 28 8.31 -2.65 7.37
CA ALA A 28 8.10 -3.70 8.38
C ALA A 28 8.00 -5.10 7.76
N TYR A 29 7.47 -5.20 6.53
CA TYR A 29 7.44 -6.44 5.74
C TYR A 29 8.69 -6.65 4.87
N GLN A 30 9.79 -5.94 5.16
CA GLN A 30 11.07 -6.05 4.46
C GLN A 30 10.96 -5.83 2.96
N CYS A 31 10.07 -4.93 2.54
CA CYS A 31 9.80 -4.63 1.15
C CYS A 31 9.41 -5.87 0.31
N SER A 32 8.80 -6.89 0.92
CA SER A 32 8.40 -8.13 0.25
C SER A 32 6.91 -8.09 -0.12
N LEU A 33 6.63 -7.98 -1.43
CA LEU A 33 5.25 -8.01 -1.93
C LEU A 33 4.53 -9.30 -1.54
N THR A 34 5.21 -10.44 -1.61
CA THR A 34 4.65 -11.75 -1.21
C THR A 34 4.23 -11.77 0.26
N LYS A 35 5.03 -11.18 1.17
CA LYS A 35 4.66 -11.07 2.58
C LYS A 35 3.48 -10.13 2.76
N ILE A 36 3.47 -8.98 2.09
CA ILE A 36 2.36 -8.02 2.16
C ILE A 36 1.06 -8.67 1.67
N ARG A 37 1.08 -9.38 0.55
CA ARG A 37 -0.09 -10.12 0.02
C ARG A 37 -0.65 -11.10 1.06
N LYS A 38 0.21 -11.97 1.59
CA LYS A 38 -0.21 -13.08 2.47
C LYS A 38 -0.51 -12.66 3.90
N GLU A 39 0.21 -11.67 4.43
CA GLU A 39 0.16 -11.33 5.87
C GLU A 39 -0.57 -10.02 6.14
N TYR A 40 -0.74 -9.15 5.14
CA TYR A 40 -1.46 -7.88 5.27
C TYR A 40 -2.75 -7.90 4.45
N ILE A 41 -2.69 -8.06 3.12
CA ILE A 41 -3.85 -8.00 2.22
C ILE A 41 -4.86 -9.11 2.55
N ASP A 42 -4.40 -10.34 2.79
CA ASP A 42 -5.26 -11.48 3.11
C ASP A 42 -6.00 -11.36 4.46
N LYS A 43 -5.63 -10.41 5.32
CA LYS A 43 -6.38 -10.14 6.57
C LYS A 43 -7.66 -9.34 6.32
N PHE A 44 -7.80 -8.71 5.16
CA PHE A 44 -8.98 -7.94 4.81
C PHE A 44 -10.00 -8.82 4.08
N ASN A 45 -11.29 -8.55 4.31
CA ASN A 45 -12.39 -9.26 3.66
C ASN A 45 -12.64 -8.72 2.23
N TYR A 46 -11.61 -8.80 1.39
CA TYR A 46 -11.62 -8.39 -0.01
C TYR A 46 -11.97 -9.55 -0.94
N THR A 47 -12.58 -9.22 -2.08
CA THR A 47 -12.71 -10.16 -3.20
C THR A 47 -11.35 -10.39 -3.84
N ASP A 48 -11.18 -11.48 -4.59
CA ASP A 48 -9.90 -11.77 -5.26
C ASP A 48 -9.46 -10.63 -6.17
N ALA A 49 -10.41 -10.04 -6.93
CA ALA A 49 -10.13 -8.88 -7.78
C ALA A 49 -9.64 -7.66 -7.00
N GLN A 50 -10.20 -7.41 -5.80
CA GLN A 50 -9.74 -6.31 -4.94
C GLN A 50 -8.36 -6.60 -4.36
N LYS A 51 -8.07 -7.86 -4.00
CA LYS A 51 -6.75 -8.24 -3.53
C LYS A 51 -5.70 -8.01 -4.62
N ASP A 52 -6.01 -8.37 -5.87
CA ASP A 52 -5.12 -8.18 -7.00
C ASP A 52 -4.85 -6.69 -7.28
N GLU A 53 -5.89 -5.83 -7.21
CA GLU A 53 -5.70 -4.37 -7.32
C GLU A 53 -4.83 -3.81 -6.18
N GLU A 54 -4.98 -4.33 -4.95
CA GLU A 54 -4.15 -3.91 -3.81
C GLU A 54 -2.71 -4.42 -3.95
N GLU A 55 -2.50 -5.65 -4.41
CA GLU A 55 -1.16 -6.19 -4.68
C GLU A 55 -0.43 -5.38 -5.75
N ASP A 56 -1.11 -5.05 -6.86
CA ASP A 56 -0.55 -4.19 -7.90
C ASP A 56 -0.16 -2.81 -7.35
N TRP A 57 -1.04 -2.21 -6.53
CA TRP A 57 -0.78 -0.91 -5.90
C TRP A 57 0.43 -0.94 -4.94
N PHE A 58 0.54 -1.96 -4.09
CA PHE A 58 1.72 -2.15 -3.25
C PHE A 58 2.98 -2.43 -4.07
N GLY A 59 2.85 -3.15 -5.18
CA GLY A 59 3.94 -3.42 -6.12
C GLY A 59 4.47 -2.14 -6.78
N ASP A 60 3.58 -1.21 -7.16
CA ASP A 60 3.97 0.11 -7.65
C ASP A 60 4.76 0.91 -6.62
N LEU A 61 4.28 0.96 -5.36
CA LEU A 61 4.97 1.66 -4.29
C LEU A 61 6.35 1.07 -4.00
N LEU A 62 6.45 -0.25 -3.94
CA LEU A 62 7.72 -0.96 -3.77
C LEU A 62 8.71 -0.62 -4.88
N ARG A 63 8.26 -0.57 -6.14
CA ARG A 63 9.11 -0.17 -7.26
C ARG A 63 9.62 1.27 -7.10
N MET A 64 8.74 2.20 -6.75
CA MET A 64 9.13 3.59 -6.52
C MET A 64 10.16 3.71 -5.39
N MET A 65 9.91 3.07 -4.24
CA MET A 65 10.83 3.08 -3.10
C MET A 65 12.21 2.48 -3.44
N ASN A 66 12.25 1.41 -4.25
CA ASN A 66 13.50 0.79 -4.66
C ASN A 66 14.27 1.58 -5.72
N GLN A 67 13.59 2.46 -6.47
CA GLN A 67 14.21 3.32 -7.49
C GLN A 67 14.74 4.64 -6.91
N GLU A 68 14.18 5.10 -5.79
CA GLU A 68 14.60 6.31 -5.08
C GLU A 68 15.63 6.05 -3.96
N GLY A 69 15.88 4.77 -3.63
CA GLY A 69 16.83 4.32 -2.60
C GLY A 69 18.29 4.22 -3.03
#